data_AF-A0A1G8YTX5-F1
#
_entry.id   AF-A0A1G8YTX5-F1
#
_cell.length_a   1.000
_cell.length_b   1.000
_cell.length_c   1.000
_cell.angle_alpha   90.00
_cell.angle_beta   90.00
_cell.angle_gamma   90.00
#
_symmetry.space_group_name_H-M   'P 1'
#
loop_
_entity.id
_entity.type
_entity.pdbx_description
1 polymer ?
#
loop_
_entity_poly.entity_id
_entity_poly.type
_entity_poly.pdbx_seq_one_letter_code
_entity_poly.pdbx_strand_id
1 'polypeptide(L)'
;MARRNKILVPEAREGLDKLKAKVTKANDPSEAKFESAEEQGIQLNQGYNGNIKAKDAGRIGGKIGGSMVKEMIEMAKKQMRDKDK
;
A
#
# COMPACT_ATOMS: atom_id res chain seq x y z
N MET A 1 6.74 12.33 -13.88
CA MET A 1 7.26 12.51 -12.51
C MET A 1 6.13 12.32 -11.52
N ALA A 2 6.18 11.28 -10.69
CA ALA A 2 5.14 11.04 -9.69
C ALA A 2 5.21 12.16 -8.64
N ARG A 3 4.13 12.93 -8.47
CA ARG A 3 3.99 13.80 -7.30
C ARG A 3 4.14 12.90 -6.07
N ARG A 4 5.18 13.12 -5.26
CA ARG A 4 5.30 12.49 -3.94
C ARG A 4 4.07 12.95 -3.16
N ASN A 5 3.06 12.09 -3.03
CA ASN A 5 1.96 12.31 -2.11
C ASN A 5 2.59 12.61 -0.75
N LYS A 6 2.36 13.82 -0.23
CA LYS A 6 2.94 14.28 1.02
C LYS A 6 2.32 13.44 2.14
N ILE A 7 3.15 12.61 2.77
CA ILE A 7 2.73 11.84 3.94
C ILE A 7 2.48 12.84 5.07
N LEU A 8 1.48 12.58 5.90
CA LEU A 8 1.10 13.46 7.01
C LEU A 8 2.27 13.67 7.99
N VAL A 9 3.03 12.61 8.28
CA VAL A 9 4.26 12.62 9.07
C VAL A 9 5.41 12.20 8.14
N PRO A 10 6.25 13.14 7.67
CA PRO A 10 7.33 12.84 6.72
C PRO A 10 8.31 11.76 7.20
N GLU A 11 8.61 11.75 8.50
CA GLU A 11 9.55 10.84 9.17
C GLU A 11 9.02 9.40 9.17
N ALA A 12 7.72 9.19 9.01
CA ALA A 12 7.10 7.87 8.98
C ALA A 12 7.33 7.13 7.65
N ARG A 13 8.05 7.72 6.67
CA ARG A 13 8.20 7.16 5.33
C ARG A 13 8.74 5.73 5.34
N GLU A 14 9.83 5.51 6.06
CA GLU A 14 10.48 4.20 6.14
C GLU A 14 9.54 3.16 6.78
N GLY A 15 8.84 3.54 7.86
CA GLY A 15 7.85 2.68 8.50
C GLY A 15 6.68 2.32 7.59
N LEU A 16 6.19 3.27 6.80
CA LEU A 16 5.13 3.03 5.82
C LEU A 16 5.59 2.15 4.66
N ASP A 17 6.84 2.28 4.20
CA ASP A 17 7.39 1.42 3.15
C ASP A 17 7.58 -0.01 3.67
N LYS A 18 8.05 -0.20 4.91
CA LYS A 18 8.08 -1.52 5.58
C LYS A 18 6.69 -2.11 5.77
N LEU A 19 5.73 -1.31 6.20
CA LEU A 19 4.34 -1.73 6.35
C LEU A 19 3.75 -2.18 5.01
N LYS A 20 4.01 -1.42 3.94
CA LYS A 20 3.57 -1.76 2.59
C LYS A 20 4.10 -3.13 2.16
N ALA A 21 5.40 -3.38 2.31
CA ALA A 21 6.00 -4.68 2.01
C ALA A 21 5.37 -5.80 2.86
N LYS A 22 5.18 -5.56 4.16
CA LYS A 22 4.54 -6.54 5.07
C LYS A 22 3.12 -6.91 4.63
N VAL A 23 2.28 -5.93 4.27
CA VAL A 23 0.87 -6.20 3.94
C VAL A 23 0.68 -6.78 2.54
N THR A 24 1.58 -6.53 1.59
CA THR A 24 1.51 -7.14 0.26
C THR A 24 2.28 -8.44 0.16
N LYS A 25 3.12 -8.77 1.15
CA LYS A 25 4.07 -9.89 1.13
C LYS A 25 5.16 -9.74 0.06
N ALA A 26 5.41 -8.51 -0.39
CA ALA A 26 6.49 -8.18 -1.30
C ALA A 26 7.83 -8.13 -0.58
N ASN A 27 8.89 -8.50 -1.29
CA ASN A 27 10.26 -8.25 -0.84
C ASN A 27 10.60 -6.76 -0.94
N ASP A 28 10.15 -6.09 -2.01
CA ASP A 28 10.36 -4.67 -2.23
C ASP A 28 9.01 -3.89 -2.23
N PRO A 29 8.91 -2.76 -1.50
CA PRO A 29 7.68 -1.94 -1.47
C PRO A 29 7.22 -1.43 -2.85
N SER A 30 8.10 -1.37 -3.84
CA SER A 30 7.80 -0.98 -5.22
C SER A 30 7.15 -2.10 -6.03
N GLU A 31 7.33 -3.36 -5.63
CA GLU A 31 6.76 -4.54 -6.28
C GLU A 31 5.30 -4.80 -5.89
N ALA A 32 4.88 -4.31 -4.73
CA ALA A 32 3.52 -4.37 -4.19
C ALA A 32 2.39 -4.08 -5.22
N LYS A 33 2.66 -3.17 -6.17
CA LYS A 33 1.70 -2.80 -7.24
C LYS A 33 1.52 -3.90 -8.28
N PHE A 34 2.57 -4.67 -8.59
CA PHE A 34 2.52 -5.77 -9.54
C PHE A 34 1.83 -6.97 -8.93
N GLU A 35 2.14 -7.31 -7.68
CA GLU A 35 1.46 -8.38 -6.94
C GLU A 35 -0.04 -8.09 -6.80
N SER A 36 -0.40 -6.87 -6.37
CA SER A 36 -1.80 -6.45 -6.26
C SER A 36 -2.54 -6.52 -7.60
N ALA A 37 -1.85 -6.22 -8.71
CA ALA A 37 -2.41 -6.30 -10.05
C ALA A 37 -2.60 -7.75 -10.50
N GLU A 38 -1.61 -8.62 -10.28
CA GLU A 38 -1.65 -10.05 -10.57
C GLU A 38 -2.80 -10.73 -9.83
N GLU A 39 -2.93 -10.48 -8.52
CA GLU A 39 -4.02 -11.03 -7.70
C GLU A 39 -5.41 -10.54 -8.13
N GLN A 40 -5.50 -9.44 -8.88
CA GLN A 40 -6.75 -8.87 -9.40
C GLN A 40 -6.97 -9.19 -10.88
N GLY A 41 -6.05 -9.93 -11.53
CA GLY A 41 -6.10 -10.22 -12.95
C GLY A 41 -5.99 -8.98 -13.84
N ILE A 42 -5.35 -7.92 -13.35
CA ILE A 42 -5.16 -6.66 -14.07
C ILE A 42 -3.75 -6.66 -14.65
N GLN A 43 -3.65 -6.45 -15.97
CA GLN A 43 -2.35 -6.32 -16.62
C GLN A 43 -1.69 -4.98 -16.24
N LEU A 44 -0.51 -5.07 -15.63
CA LEU A 44 0.31 -3.91 -15.27
C LEU A 44 1.74 -4.11 -15.81
N ASN A 45 2.15 -3.25 -16.74
CA ASN A 45 3.47 -3.30 -17.36
C ASN A 45 4.50 -2.56 -16.49
N GLN A 46 5.79 -2.92 -16.57
CA GLN A 46 6.84 -2.14 -15.89
C GLN A 46 7.04 -0.74 -16.49
N GLY A 47 6.64 -0.54 -17.75
CA GLY A 47 6.72 0.73 -18.47
C GLY A 47 5.44 1.57 -18.35
N TYR A 48 4.91 1.99 -19.51
CA TYR A 48 3.74 2.87 -19.56
C TYR A 48 2.44 2.11 -19.30
N ASN A 49 1.63 2.65 -18.37
CA ASN A 49 0.30 2.13 -18.03
C ASN A 49 -0.79 3.21 -18.18
N GLY A 50 -0.57 4.28 -18.96
CA GLY A 50 -1.55 5.38 -19.03
C GLY A 50 -2.90 4.99 -19.66
N ASN A 51 -2.94 3.86 -20.35
CA ASN A 51 -4.12 3.24 -20.96
C ASN A 51 -4.87 2.30 -20.00
N ILE A 52 -4.41 2.14 -18.75
CA ILE A 52 -5.17 1.39 -17.73
C ILE A 52 -6.47 2.13 -17.41
N LYS A 53 -7.57 1.39 -17.26
CA LYS A 53 -8.83 2.00 -16.82
C LYS A 53 -8.67 2.55 -15.41
N ALA A 54 -9.22 3.74 -15.15
CA ALA A 54 -9.17 4.37 -13.84
C ALA A 54 -9.70 3.44 -12.71
N LYS A 55 -10.73 2.64 -13.02
CA LYS A 55 -11.29 1.62 -12.12
C LYS A 55 -10.24 0.56 -11.72
N ASP A 56 -9.43 0.11 -12.66
CA ASP A 56 -8.45 -0.95 -12.45
C ASP A 56 -7.23 -0.40 -11.70
N ALA A 57 -6.74 0.79 -12.07
CA ALA A 57 -5.75 1.51 -11.26
C ALA A 57 -6.22 1.75 -9.81
N GLY A 58 -7.48 2.13 -9.65
CA GLY A 58 -8.12 2.30 -8.34
C GLY A 58 -8.20 1.01 -7.54
N ARG A 59 -8.49 -0.13 -8.19
CA ARG A 59 -8.48 -1.46 -7.54
C ARG A 59 -7.09 -1.85 -7.04
N ILE A 60 -6.06 -1.70 -7.87
CA ILE A 60 -4.67 -2.00 -7.50
C ILE A 60 -4.24 -1.15 -6.30
N GLY A 61 -4.39 0.17 -6.41
CA GLY A 61 -3.98 1.10 -5.35
C GLY A 61 -4.84 0.97 -4.09
N GLY A 62 -6.14 0.77 -4.25
CA GLY A 62 -7.10 0.61 -3.15
C GLY A 62 -6.87 -0.65 -2.34
N LYS A 63 -6.48 -1.76 -2.97
CA LYS A 63 -6.11 -2.99 -2.25
C LYS A 63 -4.90 -2.80 -1.35
N ILE A 64 -3.86 -2.14 -1.86
CA ILE A 64 -2.62 -1.85 -1.11
C ILE A 64 -2.90 -0.83 0.00
N GLY A 65 -3.50 0.31 -0.34
CA GLY A 65 -3.79 1.36 0.64
C GLY A 65 -4.78 0.91 1.71
N GLY A 66 -5.81 0.16 1.31
CA GLY A 66 -6.83 -0.36 2.21
C GLY A 66 -6.27 -1.40 3.20
N SER A 67 -5.39 -2.30 2.75
CA SER A 67 -4.74 -3.26 3.65
C SER A 67 -3.80 -2.56 4.63
N MET A 68 -3.05 -1.55 4.18
CA MET A 68 -2.21 -0.72 5.06
C MET A 68 -3.04 -0.01 6.14
N VAL A 69 -4.14 0.64 5.77
CA VAL A 69 -5.01 1.34 6.74
C VAL A 69 -5.62 0.37 7.75
N LYS A 70 -6.09 -0.79 7.28
CA LYS A 70 -6.62 -1.84 8.15
C LYS A 70 -5.58 -2.29 9.17
N GLU A 71 -4.35 -2.60 8.74
CA GLU A 71 -3.27 -3.02 9.63
C GLU A 71 -2.87 -1.91 10.62
N MET A 72 -2.83 -0.63 10.19
CA MET A 72 -2.55 0.50 11.08
C MET A 72 -3.60 0.63 12.19
N ILE A 73 -4.88 0.48 11.85
CA ILE A 73 -5.97 0.54 12.83
C ILE A 73 -5.85 -0.61 13.83
N GLU A 74 -5.55 -1.82 13.39
CA GLU A 74 -5.37 -2.97 14.28
C GLU A 74 -4.16 -2.80 15.21
N MET A 75 -3.04 -2.28 14.71
CA MET A 75 -1.88 -1.94 15.55
C MET A 75 -2.23 -0.88 16.60
N ALA A 76 -2.97 0.17 16.22
CA ALA A 76 -3.40 1.21 17.14
C ALA A 76 -4.34 0.65 18.23
N LYS A 77 -5.35 -0.15 17.86
CA LYS A 77 -6.25 -0.82 18.82
C LYS A 77 -5.48 -1.69 19.82
N LYS A 78 -4.47 -2.44 19.34
CA LYS A 78 -3.62 -3.27 20.20
C LYS A 78 -2.84 -2.43 21.20
N GLN A 79 -2.19 -1.36 20.74
CA GLN A 79 -1.44 -0.44 21.61
C GLN A 79 -2.32 0.21 22.68
N MET A 80 -3.55 0.60 22.33
CA MET A 80 -4.50 1.15 23.30
C MET A 80 -4.87 0.12 24.37
N ARG A 81 -5.21 -1.11 23.97
CA ARG A 81 -5.51 -2.20 24.90
C ARG A 81 -4.35 -2.57 25.82
N ASP A 82 -3.12 -2.52 25.32
CA ASP A 82 -1.93 -2.85 26.11
C ASP A 82 -1.54 -1.72 27.07
N LYS A 83 -1.97 -0.47 26.79
CA LYS A 83 -1.76 0.70 27.67
C LYS A 83 -2.76 0.74 28.84
N ASP A 84 -3.94 0.15 28.67
CA ASP A 84 -4.99 0.08 29.69
C ASP A 84 -4.83 -1.12 30.65
N LYS A 85 -3.76 -1.91 30.49
CA LYS A 85 -3.36 -3.01 31.39
C LYS A 85 -2.23 -2.57 32.32
#